data_AF-A0A0F9L388-F1
#
_entry.id   AF-A0A0F9L388-F1
#
_cell.length_a   1.000
_cell.length_b   1.000
_cell.length_c   1.000
_cell.angle_alpha   90.00
_cell.angle_beta   90.00
_cell.angle_gamma   90.00
#
_symmetry.space_group_name_H-M   'P 1'
#
loop_
_entity.id
_entity.type
_entity.pdbx_description
1 polymer ?
#
loop_
_entity_poly.entity_id
_entity_poly.type
_entity_poly.pdbx_seq_one_letter_code
_entity_poly.pdbx_strand_id
1 'polypeptide(L)'
;MPYDPVNEHQDNQLMREVMGKKYNPATYKYEKIIGKRTKTGELKLKRLKPLHRQMLHMHLGCYSNRDIAFHLNVDEITVSRVLRDPLSQEIINTYASGIDAELEALLPLGVDVIRKAVLSDNAKIALQGADKLFRALGKFDSNRNVEKQETAEDVIARALGIMDTQANAIEGLVDRGRPKALDIQFEEVSDGSTTNSSDKALKRLP
;
A
#
# COMPACT_ATOMS: atom_id res chain seq x y z
N MET A 1 -6.02 -7.50 1.97
CA MET A 1 -6.02 -6.16 1.33
C MET A 1 -7.13 -6.14 0.30
N PRO A 2 -8.10 -5.22 0.38
CA PRO A 2 -9.12 -5.06 -0.66
C PRO A 2 -8.47 -4.51 -1.93
N TYR A 3 -8.80 -5.10 -3.07
CA TYR A 3 -8.28 -4.74 -4.39
C TYR A 3 -8.92 -3.41 -4.83
N ASP A 4 -8.10 -2.37 -5.02
CA ASP A 4 -8.55 -1.02 -5.37
C ASP A 4 -7.91 -0.59 -6.71
N PRO A 5 -8.63 -0.68 -7.83
CA PRO A 5 -8.05 -0.57 -9.17
C PRO A 5 -7.54 0.84 -9.51
N VAL A 6 -8.04 1.88 -8.85
CA VAL A 6 -7.67 3.29 -9.14
C VAL A 6 -6.33 3.67 -8.51
N ASN A 7 -6.09 3.23 -7.27
CA ASN A 7 -4.81 3.45 -6.58
C ASN A 7 -3.68 2.66 -7.25
N GLU A 8 -3.95 1.43 -7.71
CA GLU A 8 -2.98 0.68 -8.52
C GLU A 8 -2.67 1.40 -9.85
N HIS A 9 -3.62 2.07 -10.50
CA HIS A 9 -3.32 2.83 -11.72
C HIS A 9 -2.42 4.04 -11.46
N GLN A 10 -2.63 4.75 -10.35
CA GLN A 10 -1.79 5.90 -9.96
C GLN A 10 -0.42 5.44 -9.48
N ASP A 11 -0.35 4.39 -8.66
CA ASP A 11 0.91 3.79 -8.22
C ASP A 11 1.67 3.14 -9.38
N ASN A 12 0.97 2.54 -10.35
CA ASN A 12 1.58 2.04 -11.59
C ASN A 12 2.00 3.17 -12.54
N GLN A 13 1.33 4.33 -12.54
CA GLN A 13 1.75 5.53 -13.27
C GLN A 13 2.99 6.16 -12.63
N LEU A 14 2.99 6.36 -11.31
CA LEU A 14 4.15 6.83 -10.55
C LEU A 14 5.31 5.85 -10.64
N MET A 15 5.07 4.53 -10.62
CA MET A 15 6.11 3.53 -10.87
C MET A 15 6.55 3.52 -12.34
N ARG A 16 5.70 3.80 -13.32
CA ARG A 16 6.09 4.03 -14.72
C ARG A 16 6.92 5.30 -14.90
N GLU A 17 6.65 6.35 -14.13
CA GLU A 17 7.39 7.62 -14.15
C GLU A 17 8.73 7.52 -13.42
N VAL A 18 8.77 6.84 -12.26
CA VAL A 18 9.97 6.64 -11.43
C VAL A 18 10.86 5.51 -11.97
N MET A 19 10.29 4.42 -12.51
CA MET A 19 11.03 3.42 -13.32
C MET A 19 11.22 3.89 -14.76
N GLY A 20 10.63 5.03 -15.12
CA GLY A 20 10.85 5.80 -16.33
C GLY A 20 12.25 6.41 -16.34
N LYS A 21 13.28 5.60 -16.07
CA LYS A 21 14.58 5.80 -16.70
C LYS A 21 14.30 5.81 -18.19
N LYS A 22 14.07 7.01 -18.74
CA LYS A 22 13.91 7.25 -20.17
C LYS A 22 14.94 6.38 -20.85
N TYR A 23 14.46 5.38 -21.57
CA TYR A 23 15.30 4.55 -22.38
C TYR A 23 16.07 5.50 -23.28
N ASN A 24 17.36 5.66 -23.03
CA ASN A 24 18.22 6.44 -23.88
C ASN A 24 18.97 5.43 -24.76
N PRO A 25 18.71 5.39 -26.08
CA PRO A 25 19.32 4.43 -26.97
C PRO A 25 20.85 4.46 -26.89
N ALA A 26 21.43 5.64 -26.64
CA ALA A 26 22.86 5.79 -26.46
C ALA A 26 23.33 5.08 -25.19
N THR A 27 22.71 5.35 -24.03
CA THR A 27 23.09 4.73 -22.76
C THR A 27 22.91 3.22 -22.80
N TYR A 28 21.85 2.71 -23.45
CA TYR A 28 21.65 1.27 -23.60
C TYR A 28 22.77 0.62 -24.43
N LYS A 29 23.18 1.25 -25.55
CA LYS A 29 24.30 0.77 -26.37
C LYS A 29 25.61 0.78 -25.58
N TYR A 30 25.88 1.83 -24.81
CA TYR A 30 27.07 1.91 -23.94
C TYR A 30 27.04 0.83 -22.86
N GLU A 31 25.94 0.68 -22.11
CA GLU A 31 25.79 -0.34 -21.07
C GLU A 31 25.93 -1.77 -21.63
N LYS A 32 25.47 -1.98 -22.87
CA LYS A 32 25.63 -3.24 -23.59
C LYS A 32 27.09 -3.52 -23.98
N ILE A 33 27.84 -2.52 -24.43
CA ILE A 33 29.28 -2.68 -24.77
C ILE A 33 30.09 -2.96 -23.51
N ILE A 34 29.78 -2.27 -22.42
CA ILE A 34 30.41 -2.45 -21.10
C ILE A 34 30.02 -3.80 -20.47
N GLY A 35 28.97 -4.46 -20.97
CA GLY A 35 28.49 -5.73 -20.43
C GLY A 35 27.73 -5.59 -19.11
N LYS A 36 27.18 -4.39 -18.83
CA LYS A 36 26.39 -4.13 -17.63
C LYS A 36 25.13 -5.00 -17.64
N ARG A 37 24.97 -5.79 -16.57
CA ARG A 37 23.83 -6.70 -16.40
C ARG A 37 22.57 -5.94 -15.97
N THR A 38 21.40 -6.51 -16.27
CA THR A 38 20.11 -6.02 -15.77
C THR A 38 20.01 -6.22 -14.26
N LYS A 39 18.97 -5.65 -13.62
CA LYS A 39 18.72 -5.85 -12.17
C LYS A 39 18.62 -7.33 -11.78
N THR A 40 18.22 -8.19 -12.70
CA THR A 40 18.11 -9.65 -12.56
C THR A 40 19.43 -10.40 -12.83
N GLY A 41 20.52 -9.69 -13.16
CA GLY A 41 21.82 -10.30 -13.47
C GLY A 41 21.98 -10.80 -14.90
N GLU A 42 21.02 -10.50 -15.78
CA GLU A 42 21.01 -11.00 -17.16
C GLU A 42 21.73 -10.05 -18.12
N LEU A 43 22.24 -10.61 -19.22
CA LEU A 43 22.84 -9.83 -20.29
C LEU A 43 21.74 -9.21 -21.15
N LYS A 44 21.89 -7.91 -21.41
CA LYS A 44 21.01 -7.17 -22.33
C LYS A 44 21.07 -7.77 -23.73
N LEU A 45 19.93 -7.76 -24.43
CA LEU A 45 19.85 -8.28 -25.78
C LEU A 45 20.75 -7.48 -26.74
N LYS A 46 21.58 -8.20 -27.51
CA LYS A 46 22.42 -7.54 -28.53
C LYS A 46 21.58 -6.98 -29.67
N ARG A 47 20.55 -7.70 -30.09
CA ARG A 47 19.62 -7.31 -31.16
C ARG A 47 18.34 -8.13 -31.01
N LEU A 48 17.23 -7.60 -31.48
CA LEU A 48 16.02 -8.39 -31.74
C LEU A 48 16.30 -9.38 -32.87
N LYS A 49 16.34 -10.67 -32.52
CA LYS A 49 16.33 -11.75 -33.51
C LYS A 49 14.90 -11.95 -34.03
N PRO A 50 14.69 -12.60 -35.18
CA PRO A 50 13.36 -12.93 -35.69
C PRO A 50 12.48 -13.65 -34.67
N LEU A 51 13.06 -14.60 -33.93
CA LEU A 51 12.38 -15.34 -32.87
C LEU A 51 11.86 -14.42 -31.75
N HIS A 52 12.61 -13.39 -31.36
CA HIS A 52 12.16 -12.42 -30.37
C HIS A 52 11.02 -11.54 -30.90
N ARG A 53 11.03 -11.22 -32.19
CA ARG A 53 9.93 -10.47 -32.82
C ARG A 53 8.65 -11.29 -32.86
N GLN A 54 8.77 -12.60 -33.07
CA GLN A 54 7.63 -13.52 -33.03
C GLN A 54 7.06 -13.62 -31.60
N MET A 55 7.92 -13.72 -30.58
CA MET A 55 7.49 -13.64 -29.16
C MET A 55 6.75 -12.33 -28.86
N LEU A 56 7.29 -11.19 -29.31
CA LEU A 56 6.64 -9.89 -29.15
C LEU A 56 5.28 -9.83 -29.86
N HIS A 57 5.20 -10.31 -31.09
CA HIS A 57 3.96 -10.33 -31.85
C HIS A 57 2.87 -11.15 -31.14
N MET A 58 3.22 -12.33 -30.64
CA MET A 58 2.28 -13.14 -29.86
C MET A 58 1.89 -12.48 -28.54
N HIS A 59 2.84 -11.81 -27.85
CA HIS A 59 2.53 -11.10 -26.62
C HIS A 59 1.57 -9.93 -26.85
N LEU A 60 1.75 -9.16 -27.93
CA LEU A 60 0.84 -8.10 -28.35
C LEU A 60 -0.54 -8.65 -28.77
N GLY A 61 -0.60 -9.89 -29.25
CA GLY A 61 -1.84 -10.64 -29.50
C GLY A 61 -2.49 -11.24 -28.25
N CYS A 62 -2.08 -10.85 -27.05
CA CYS A 62 -2.61 -11.31 -25.76
C CYS A 62 -2.40 -12.79 -25.44
N TYR A 63 -1.42 -13.46 -26.05
CA TYR A 63 -1.05 -14.82 -25.67
C TYR A 63 -0.32 -14.83 -24.32
N SER A 64 -0.60 -15.84 -23.48
CA SER A 64 0.11 -16.06 -22.22
C SER A 64 1.57 -16.46 -22.49
N ASN A 65 2.47 -16.13 -21.55
CA ASN A 65 3.89 -16.52 -21.66
C ASN A 65 4.05 -18.04 -21.80
N ARG A 66 3.19 -18.82 -21.14
CA ARG A 66 3.13 -20.27 -21.25
C ARG A 66 2.77 -20.74 -22.66
N ASP A 67 1.80 -20.07 -23.29
CA ASP A 67 1.32 -20.43 -24.63
C ASP A 67 2.36 -20.05 -25.69
N ILE A 68 3.02 -18.89 -25.52
CA ILE A 68 4.13 -18.44 -26.37
C ILE A 68 5.29 -19.43 -26.28
N ALA A 69 5.65 -19.84 -25.07
CA ALA A 69 6.68 -20.84 -24.81
C ALA A 69 6.37 -22.16 -25.50
N PHE A 70 5.13 -22.63 -25.38
CA PHE A 70 4.65 -23.86 -26.02
C PHE A 70 4.70 -23.77 -27.56
N HIS A 71 4.18 -22.68 -28.15
CA HIS A 71 4.11 -22.51 -29.59
C HIS A 71 5.49 -22.36 -30.25
N LEU A 72 6.44 -21.71 -29.58
CA LEU A 72 7.78 -21.47 -30.12
C LEU A 72 8.79 -22.53 -29.70
N ASN A 73 8.37 -23.49 -28.86
CA ASN A 73 9.21 -24.54 -28.30
C ASN A 73 10.45 -23.97 -27.56
N VAL A 74 10.20 -22.99 -26.69
CA VAL A 74 11.23 -22.30 -25.88
C VAL A 74 10.76 -22.25 -24.42
N ASP A 75 11.69 -22.28 -23.47
CA ASP A 75 11.37 -22.09 -22.05
C ASP A 75 10.63 -20.77 -21.77
N GLU A 76 9.63 -20.83 -20.90
CA GLU A 76 8.86 -19.67 -20.43
C GLU A 76 9.76 -18.57 -19.82
N ILE A 77 10.82 -18.97 -19.11
CA ILE A 77 11.81 -18.06 -18.54
C ILE A 77 12.45 -17.22 -19.65
N THR A 78 12.72 -17.81 -20.80
CA THR A 78 13.34 -17.13 -21.94
C THR A 78 12.38 -16.14 -22.59
N VAL A 79 11.10 -16.50 -22.73
CA VAL A 79 10.05 -15.57 -23.19
C VAL A 79 9.97 -14.36 -22.25
N SER A 80 9.88 -14.61 -20.94
CA SER A 80 9.83 -13.56 -19.92
C SER A 80 11.05 -12.64 -19.97
N ARG A 81 12.25 -13.20 -20.13
CA ARG A 81 13.50 -12.43 -20.30
C ARG A 81 13.47 -11.54 -21.53
N VAL A 82 13.03 -12.07 -22.67
CA VAL A 82 12.96 -11.32 -23.92
C VAL A 82 11.95 -10.18 -23.81
N LEU A 83 10.77 -10.42 -23.23
CA LEU A 83 9.73 -9.40 -23.07
C LEU A 83 10.14 -8.30 -22.09
N ARG A 84 10.89 -8.62 -21.03
CA ARG A 84 11.38 -7.64 -20.04
C ARG A 84 12.60 -6.84 -20.50
N ASP A 85 13.26 -7.21 -21.59
CA ASP A 85 14.42 -6.47 -22.07
C ASP A 85 14.00 -5.04 -22.48
N PRO A 86 14.80 -4.00 -22.15
CA PRO A 86 14.45 -2.62 -22.46
C PRO A 86 14.15 -2.36 -23.95
N LEU A 87 14.77 -3.11 -24.85
CA LEU A 87 14.58 -2.95 -26.29
C LEU A 87 13.25 -3.58 -26.77
N SER A 88 12.79 -4.64 -26.11
CA SER A 88 11.45 -5.20 -26.33
C SER A 88 10.37 -4.32 -25.70
N GLN A 89 10.63 -3.79 -24.50
CA GLN A 89 9.73 -2.87 -23.80
C GLN A 89 9.49 -1.57 -24.57
N GLU A 90 10.48 -1.06 -25.32
CA GLU A 90 10.30 0.09 -26.22
C GLU A 90 9.20 -0.18 -27.27
N ILE A 91 9.22 -1.35 -27.90
CA ILE A 91 8.22 -1.74 -28.90
C ILE A 91 6.85 -1.93 -28.25
N ILE A 92 6.81 -2.54 -27.06
CA ILE A 92 5.56 -2.72 -26.32
C ILE A 92 4.95 -1.37 -25.94
N ASN A 93 5.77 -0.44 -25.42
CA ASN A 93 5.32 0.87 -24.99
C ASN A 93 4.84 1.74 -26.16
N THR A 94 5.52 1.69 -27.31
CA THR A 94 5.07 2.39 -28.52
C THR A 94 3.73 1.85 -29.01
N TYR A 95 3.54 0.52 -29.00
CA TYR A 95 2.26 -0.08 -29.34
C TYR A 95 1.16 0.29 -28.34
N ALA A 96 1.45 0.24 -27.04
CA ALA A 96 0.51 0.64 -25.99
C ALA A 96 0.08 2.11 -26.13
N SER A 97 1.03 3.02 -26.39
CA SER A 97 0.70 4.43 -26.65
C SER A 97 -0.15 4.64 -27.90
N GLY A 98 0.01 3.78 -28.91
CA GLY A 98 -0.84 3.80 -30.10
C GLY A 98 -2.27 3.38 -29.77
N ILE A 99 -2.44 2.31 -28.97
CA ILE A 99 -3.76 1.88 -28.49
C ILE A 99 -4.42 2.96 -27.63
N ASP A 100 -3.66 3.59 -26.73
CA ASP A 100 -4.19 4.67 -25.88
C ASP A 100 -4.68 5.85 -26.73
N ALA A 101 -3.95 6.22 -27.79
CA ALA A 101 -4.37 7.25 -28.72
C ALA A 101 -5.61 6.86 -29.56
N GLU A 102 -5.70 5.59 -29.98
CA GLU A 102 -6.89 5.06 -30.65
C GLU A 102 -8.11 5.06 -29.72
N LEU A 103 -7.92 4.66 -28.46
CA LEU A 103 -8.96 4.71 -27.43
C LEU A 103 -9.41 6.15 -27.20
N GLU A 104 -8.48 7.09 -27.10
CA GLU A 104 -8.77 8.51 -26.95
C GLU A 104 -9.61 9.06 -28.11
N ALA A 105 -9.28 8.66 -29.35
CA ALA A 105 -10.07 9.01 -30.53
C ALA A 105 -11.49 8.42 -30.51
N LEU A 106 -11.70 7.28 -29.83
CA LEU A 106 -13.00 6.63 -29.67
C LEU A 106 -13.81 7.15 -28.46
N LEU A 107 -13.22 7.95 -27.57
CA LEU A 107 -13.92 8.50 -26.40
C LEU A 107 -15.22 9.25 -26.75
N PRO A 108 -15.29 10.10 -27.80
CA PRO A 108 -16.54 10.78 -28.15
C PRO A 108 -17.69 9.81 -28.44
N LEU A 109 -17.40 8.68 -29.09
CA LEU A 109 -18.38 7.63 -29.35
C LEU A 109 -18.87 6.99 -28.05
N GLY A 110 -17.97 6.78 -27.08
CA GLY A 110 -18.32 6.30 -25.74
C GLY A 110 -19.26 7.26 -25.00
N VAL A 111 -18.99 8.58 -25.08
CA VAL A 111 -19.85 9.61 -24.49
C VAL A 111 -21.25 9.60 -25.13
N ASP A 112 -21.34 9.42 -26.43
CA ASP A 112 -22.62 9.34 -27.14
C ASP A 112 -23.43 8.10 -26.73
N VAL A 113 -22.78 6.96 -26.50
CA VAL A 113 -23.43 5.75 -25.98
C VAL A 113 -23.99 6.00 -24.57
N ILE A 114 -23.23 6.67 -23.69
CA ILE A 114 -23.71 7.02 -22.35
C ILE A 114 -24.90 7.98 -22.42
N ARG A 115 -24.85 9.00 -23.30
CA ARG A 115 -25.97 9.93 -23.50
C ARG A 115 -27.23 9.21 -23.97
N LYS A 116 -27.11 8.29 -24.94
CA LYS A 116 -28.23 7.46 -25.42
C LYS A 116 -28.76 6.53 -24.33
N ALA A 117 -27.88 5.96 -23.50
CA ALA A 117 -28.30 5.09 -22.40
C ALA A 117 -29.15 5.85 -21.37
N VAL A 118 -28.73 7.05 -20.96
CA VAL A 118 -29.47 7.89 -20.00
C VAL A 118 -30.84 8.31 -20.53
N LEU A 119 -30.96 8.55 -21.83
CA LEU A 119 -32.21 8.92 -22.50
C LEU A 119 -33.08 7.73 -22.89
N SER A 120 -32.69 6.50 -22.56
CA SER A 120 -33.43 5.31 -22.97
C SER A 120 -34.70 5.11 -22.13
N ASP A 121 -35.78 4.65 -22.78
CA ASP A 121 -37.06 4.35 -22.12
C ASP A 121 -36.97 3.14 -21.17
N ASN A 122 -35.94 2.31 -21.33
CA ASN A 122 -35.70 1.17 -20.46
C ASN A 122 -35.00 1.63 -19.17
N ALA A 123 -35.76 1.67 -18.08
CA ALA A 123 -35.28 2.09 -16.75
C ALA A 123 -33.97 1.40 -16.32
N LYS A 124 -33.76 0.13 -16.67
CA LYS A 124 -32.52 -0.59 -16.31
C LYS A 124 -31.30 0.00 -17.03
N ILE A 125 -31.43 0.31 -18.32
CA ILE A 125 -30.34 0.85 -19.15
C ILE A 125 -30.07 2.31 -18.76
N ALA A 126 -31.14 3.09 -18.52
CA ALA A 126 -31.05 4.46 -18.03
C ALA A 126 -30.31 4.56 -16.69
N LEU A 127 -30.65 3.70 -15.72
CA LEU A 127 -29.97 3.65 -14.42
C LEU A 127 -28.49 3.24 -14.55
N GLN A 128 -28.17 2.26 -15.39
CA GLN A 128 -26.77 1.85 -15.62
C GLN A 128 -25.96 2.94 -16.33
N GLY A 129 -26.57 3.66 -17.28
CA GLY A 129 -25.94 4.81 -17.94
C GLY A 129 -25.68 5.94 -16.96
N ALA A 130 -26.66 6.26 -16.11
CA ALA A 130 -26.54 7.28 -15.07
C ALA A 130 -25.46 6.90 -14.03
N ASP A 131 -25.43 5.64 -13.55
CA ASP A 131 -24.41 5.16 -12.60
C ASP A 131 -22.99 5.30 -13.18
N LYS A 132 -22.76 4.85 -14.42
CA LYS A 132 -21.46 5.00 -15.10
C LYS A 132 -21.07 6.47 -15.28
N LEU A 133 -22.02 7.33 -15.63
CA LEU A 133 -21.79 8.77 -15.78
C LEU A 133 -21.39 9.42 -14.44
N PHE A 134 -22.10 9.11 -13.36
CA PHE A 134 -21.80 9.68 -12.04
C PHE A 134 -20.48 9.14 -11.46
N ARG A 135 -20.12 7.88 -11.74
CA ARG A 135 -18.79 7.34 -11.43
C ARG A 135 -17.69 8.07 -12.19
N ALA A 136 -17.87 8.30 -13.49
CA ALA A 136 -16.90 9.04 -14.30
C ALA A 136 -16.72 10.50 -13.84
N LEU A 137 -17.78 11.12 -13.30
CA LEU A 137 -17.72 12.46 -12.69
C LEU A 137 -17.12 12.47 -11.27
N GLY A 138 -16.72 11.31 -10.73
CA GLY A 138 -16.16 11.19 -9.38
C GLY A 138 -17.14 11.46 -8.24
N LYS A 139 -18.46 11.46 -8.50
CA LYS A 139 -19.48 11.73 -7.46
C LYS A 139 -19.69 10.57 -6.49
N PHE A 140 -19.27 9.36 -6.88
CA PHE A 140 -19.39 8.14 -6.08
C PHE A 140 -18.05 7.56 -5.61
N ASP A 141 -16.98 8.35 -5.62
CA ASP A 141 -15.71 7.97 -4.98
C ASP A 141 -15.91 7.91 -3.45
N SER A 142 -16.42 6.78 -3.00
CA SER A 142 -16.57 6.43 -1.58
C SER A 142 -15.22 6.39 -0.86
N ASN A 143 -14.10 6.38 -1.61
CA ASN A 143 -12.74 6.38 -1.08
C ASN A 143 -12.16 7.78 -0.84
N ARG A 144 -12.81 8.88 -1.27
CA ARG A 144 -12.34 10.23 -0.93
C ARG A 144 -12.71 10.69 0.49
N ASN A 145 -13.60 9.96 1.16
CA ASN A 145 -13.94 10.15 2.58
C ASN A 145 -13.40 9.02 3.46
N VAL A 146 -12.20 8.50 3.17
CA VAL A 146 -11.33 8.02 4.24
C VAL A 146 -10.64 9.26 4.82
N GLU A 147 -11.42 10.13 5.46
CA GLU A 147 -10.87 10.85 6.61
C GLU A 147 -10.25 9.74 7.47
N LYS A 148 -8.93 9.84 7.67
CA LYS A 148 -8.11 8.97 8.52
C LYS A 148 -8.99 8.24 9.52
N GLN A 149 -9.16 6.91 9.35
CA GLN A 149 -9.52 6.10 10.50
C GLN A 149 -8.43 6.39 11.53
N GLU A 150 -8.74 7.20 12.54
CA GLU A 150 -7.82 7.50 13.63
C GLU A 150 -7.36 6.14 14.16
N THR A 151 -6.07 5.86 13.98
CA THR A 151 -5.51 4.62 14.51
C THR A 151 -5.57 4.72 16.03
N ALA A 152 -5.67 3.59 16.73
CA ALA A 152 -5.67 3.59 18.19
C ALA A 152 -4.44 4.33 18.76
N GLU A 153 -3.33 4.35 18.02
CA GLU A 153 -2.12 5.11 18.32
C GLU A 153 -2.34 6.62 18.31
N ASP A 154 -3.10 7.17 17.35
CA ASP A 154 -3.45 8.59 17.29
C ASP A 154 -4.36 8.99 18.46
N VAL A 155 -5.28 8.11 18.86
CA VAL A 155 -6.16 8.31 20.03
C VAL A 155 -5.35 8.28 21.33
N ILE A 156 -4.40 7.35 21.45
CA ILE A 156 -3.50 7.24 22.61
C ILE A 156 -2.57 8.44 22.68
N ALA A 157 -2.00 8.90 21.56
CA ALA A 157 -1.13 10.08 21.51
C ALA A 157 -1.89 11.35 21.93
N ARG A 158 -3.15 11.50 21.52
CA ARG A 158 -4.03 12.59 21.96
C ARG A 158 -4.32 12.51 23.46
N ALA A 159 -4.61 11.31 23.98
CA ALA A 159 -4.88 11.11 25.39
C ALA A 159 -3.65 11.41 26.27
N LEU A 160 -2.46 10.93 25.87
CA LEU A 160 -1.20 11.22 26.56
C LEU A 160 -0.85 12.70 26.54
N GLY A 161 -1.05 13.38 25.40
CA GLY A 161 -0.83 14.83 25.32
C GLY A 161 -1.74 15.62 26.26
N ILE A 162 -2.99 15.19 26.46
CA ILE A 162 -3.89 15.81 27.44
C ILE A 162 -3.42 15.50 28.88
N MET A 163 -2.96 14.29 29.16
CA MET A 163 -2.45 13.92 30.49
C MET A 163 -1.19 14.69 30.87
N ASP A 164 -0.27 14.91 29.93
CA ASP A 164 0.95 15.70 30.17
C ASP A 164 0.61 17.18 30.46
N THR A 165 -0.40 17.75 29.78
CA THR A 165 -0.84 19.11 30.10
C THR A 165 -1.49 19.22 31.49
N GLN A 166 -2.17 18.18 31.95
CA GLN A 166 -2.75 18.14 33.30
C GLN A 166 -1.69 17.90 34.38
N ALA A 167 -0.72 17.02 34.14
CA ALA A 167 0.39 16.78 35.07
C ALA A 167 1.23 18.05 35.28
N ASN A 168 1.55 18.77 34.21
CA ASN A 168 2.28 20.04 34.29
C ASN A 168 1.45 21.15 34.99
N ALA A 169 0.11 21.16 34.83
CA ALA A 169 -0.76 22.09 35.53
C ALA A 169 -0.85 21.80 37.05
N ILE A 170 -0.77 20.52 37.44
CA ILE A 170 -0.78 20.09 38.85
C ILE A 170 0.57 20.34 39.51
N GLU A 171 1.68 20.11 38.81
CA GLU A 171 3.03 20.36 39.34
C GLU A 171 3.24 21.86 39.63
N GLY A 172 2.68 22.75 38.81
CA GLY A 172 2.65 24.20 39.07
C GLY A 172 1.82 24.64 40.28
N LEU A 173 0.92 23.78 40.80
CA LEU A 173 0.08 24.05 41.97
C LEU A 173 0.67 23.48 43.28
N VAL A 174 1.53 22.47 43.21
CA VAL A 174 2.01 21.73 44.39
C VAL A 174 3.28 22.33 45.00
N ASP A 175 4.01 23.20 44.31
CA ASP A 175 5.27 23.76 44.81
C ASP A 175 5.14 25.18 45.39
N ARG A 176 4.45 25.29 46.53
CA ARG A 176 4.60 26.44 47.47
C ARG A 176 4.54 25.97 48.92
N GLY A 177 5.72 25.78 49.52
CA GLY A 177 5.99 26.08 50.93
C GLY A 177 5.28 25.23 51.99
N ARG A 178 5.93 24.15 52.43
CA ARG A 178 5.64 23.43 53.69
C ARG A 178 5.57 24.39 54.90
N PRO A 179 4.71 24.07 55.87
CA PRO A 179 5.20 23.96 57.25
C PRO A 179 5.09 22.51 57.75
N LYS A 180 6.19 22.02 58.35
CA LYS A 180 6.26 20.74 59.05
C LYS A 180 5.32 20.81 60.27
N ALA A 181 4.32 19.93 60.34
CA ALA A 181 3.51 19.75 61.53
C ALA A 181 4.06 18.58 62.36
N LEU A 182 4.69 18.95 63.48
CA LEU A 182 4.93 18.24 64.74
C LEU A 182 4.79 16.71 64.77
N ASP A 183 5.92 16.05 65.07
CA ASP A 183 5.96 14.70 65.67
C ASP A 183 5.28 14.76 67.05
N ILE A 184 4.05 14.26 67.14
CA ILE A 184 3.41 13.99 68.42
C ILE A 184 3.71 12.54 68.78
N GLN A 185 4.64 12.36 69.72
CA GLN A 185 4.89 11.09 70.38
C GLN A 185 3.71 10.79 71.30
N PHE A 186 2.94 9.75 71.00
CA PHE A 186 1.97 9.21 71.95
C PHE A 186 2.63 8.08 72.73
N GLU A 187 2.86 8.36 74.02
CA GLU A 187 3.31 7.41 75.04
C GLU A 187 2.29 6.27 75.19
N GLU A 188 2.76 5.02 75.14
CA GLU A 188 1.97 3.82 75.43
C GLU A 188 1.55 3.82 76.90
N VAL A 189 0.24 3.90 77.16
CA VAL A 189 -0.33 3.59 78.47
C VAL A 189 -0.80 2.14 78.48
N SER A 190 0.10 1.29 78.96
CA SER A 190 -0.12 0.01 79.67
C SER A 190 -1.19 0.23 80.77
N ASP A 191 -2.17 -0.62 81.07
CA ASP A 191 -2.09 -2.05 81.35
C ASP A 191 -3.50 -2.64 81.44
N GLY A 192 -3.60 -3.94 81.14
CA GLY A 192 -4.81 -4.75 81.34
C GLY A 192 -4.51 -6.23 81.19
N SER A 193 -3.45 -6.71 81.85
CA SER A 193 -3.04 -8.11 81.85
C SER A 193 -4.13 -9.02 82.42
N THR A 194 -4.55 -10.02 81.65
CA THR A 194 -4.77 -11.36 82.22
C THR A 194 -3.80 -12.32 81.54
N THR A 195 -2.80 -12.67 82.33
CA THR A 195 -1.85 -13.77 82.17
C THR A 195 -2.64 -15.09 82.08
N ASN A 196 -2.22 -16.12 81.34
CA ASN A 196 -1.00 -16.91 81.49
C ASN A 196 -0.71 -17.64 80.17
N SER A 197 0.49 -17.52 79.60
CA SER A 197 1.71 -18.23 80.03
C SER A 197 1.52 -19.74 79.84
N SER A 198 1.81 -20.25 78.65
CA SER A 198 3.10 -20.86 78.28
C SER A 198 3.45 -22.09 79.12
N ASP A 199 3.39 -23.26 78.51
CA ASP A 199 4.51 -24.21 78.53
C ASP A 199 4.20 -25.34 77.54
N LYS A 200 4.93 -25.38 76.42
CA LYS A 200 6.03 -26.33 76.21
C LYS A 200 5.63 -27.80 76.38
N ALA A 201 5.45 -28.48 75.24
CA ALA A 201 6.05 -29.79 74.97
C ALA A 201 5.71 -30.16 73.52
N LEU A 202 6.66 -30.12 72.59
CA LEU A 202 7.47 -31.30 72.24
C LEU A 202 6.64 -32.56 71.97
N LYS A 203 6.43 -32.79 70.67
CA LYS A 203 6.25 -34.07 69.95
C LYS A 203 6.39 -35.34 70.79
N ARG A 204 5.38 -36.23 70.71
CA ARG A 204 5.44 -37.58 70.08
C ARG A 204 4.17 -38.41 70.37
N LEU A 205 3.48 -38.85 69.30
CA LEU A 205 2.88 -40.19 69.00
C LEU A 205 1.91 -40.85 70.02
N PRO A 206 1.05 -41.81 69.61
CA PRO A 206 0.94 -42.52 68.32
C PRO A 206 0.05 -41.87 67.25
#